data_AF-A0A2W4WR49-F1
#
_entry.id   AF-A0A2W4WR49-F1
#
_cell.length_a   1.000
_cell.length_b   1.000
_cell.length_c   1.000
_cell.angle_alpha   90.00
_cell.angle_beta   90.00
_cell.angle_gamma   90.00
#
_symmetry.space_group_name_H-M   'P 1'
#
loop_
_entity.id
_entity.type
_entity.pdbx_description
1 polymer ?
#
loop_
_entity_poly.entity_id
_entity_poly.type
_entity_poly.pdbx_seq_one_letter_code
_entity_poly.pdbx_strand_id
1 'polypeptide(L)'
;MSNAFMNWLCRKLIDSKCKQMGLIKSSLNTVDGRTTYFKGGQGPDMVLVHGFGANKENWLALAPRLMRHYTVWIPDLIGFGESDRPSNARFNIAEQADRVVRWLDAVGVKNFHVMGNSMGGYLAGALAANFENRVLSACLLNPAGVKGAEHTAIGRAFADEGKIILAPTNFEEYEKVVNLCFNGKAPPMPGFMRKYFGRMSIKNKALLDRVFMEFVNPDANVSLNEMVEKTTVPLMVVWGDSDQLVHPSGLAVLKQAQPAIVDLMLENTGHCPMVDRASLVYKAHLEFMPAS
;
A
#
# COMPACT_ATOMS: atom_id res chain seq x y z
N MET A 1 -17.28 -20.42 20.44
CA MET A 1 -17.16 -20.41 18.95
C MET A 1 -15.69 -20.57 18.57
N SER A 2 -15.37 -21.43 17.60
CA SER A 2 -13.98 -21.64 17.17
C SER A 2 -13.42 -20.41 16.43
N ASN A 3 -12.10 -20.21 16.49
CA ASN A 3 -11.42 -19.15 15.71
C ASN A 3 -11.67 -19.31 14.20
N ALA A 4 -11.80 -20.55 13.71
CA ALA A 4 -12.09 -20.84 12.31
C ALA A 4 -13.46 -20.31 11.88
N PHE A 5 -14.51 -20.55 12.67
CA PHE A 5 -15.85 -20.04 12.40
C PHE A 5 -15.87 -18.50 12.39
N MET A 6 -15.24 -17.87 13.38
CA MET A 6 -15.18 -16.41 13.45
C MET A 6 -14.43 -15.81 12.26
N ASN A 7 -13.33 -16.43 11.81
CA ASN A 7 -12.59 -15.96 10.64
C ASN A 7 -13.44 -16.09 9.36
N TRP A 8 -14.14 -17.21 9.19
CA TRP A 8 -15.09 -17.40 8.08
C TRP A 8 -16.19 -16.34 8.09
N LEU A 9 -16.78 -16.05 9.25
CA LEU A 9 -17.82 -15.03 9.41
C LEU A 9 -17.30 -13.63 9.06
N CYS A 10 -16.12 -13.26 9.58
CA CYS A 10 -15.47 -11.99 9.24
C CYS A 10 -15.32 -11.85 7.74
N ARG A 11 -14.82 -12.91 7.07
CA ARG A 11 -14.61 -12.89 5.64
C ARG A 11 -15.91 -12.73 4.86
N LYS A 12 -16.96 -13.45 5.23
CA LYS A 12 -18.29 -13.32 4.61
C LYS A 12 -18.86 -11.92 4.77
N LEU A 13 -18.69 -11.29 5.93
CA LEU A 13 -19.14 -9.92 6.18
C LEU A 13 -18.35 -8.91 5.33
N ILE A 14 -17.03 -9.03 5.26
CA ILE A 14 -16.17 -8.19 4.41
C ILE A 14 -16.57 -8.34 2.95
N ASP A 15 -16.68 -9.56 2.44
CA ASP A 15 -17.03 -9.83 1.04
C ASP A 15 -18.43 -9.28 0.69
N SER A 16 -19.40 -9.45 1.59
CA SER A 16 -20.75 -8.89 1.42
C SER A 16 -20.72 -7.38 1.37
N LYS A 17 -19.98 -6.73 2.28
CA LYS A 17 -19.86 -5.27 2.31
C LYS A 17 -19.15 -4.73 1.07
N CYS A 18 -18.08 -5.38 0.61
CA CYS A 18 -17.39 -5.00 -0.62
C CYS A 18 -18.30 -5.12 -1.83
N LYS A 19 -19.09 -6.21 -1.93
CA LYS A 19 -20.06 -6.39 -3.01
C LYS A 19 -21.13 -5.28 -3.00
N GLN A 20 -21.63 -4.89 -1.83
CA GLN A 20 -22.56 -3.76 -1.70
C GLN A 20 -21.94 -2.42 -2.13
N MET A 21 -20.63 -2.26 -1.97
CA MET A 21 -19.89 -1.08 -2.45
C MET A 21 -19.65 -1.11 -3.97
N GLY A 22 -19.90 -2.21 -4.66
CA GLY A 22 -19.57 -2.39 -6.08
C GLY A 22 -18.19 -3.01 -6.34
N LEU A 23 -17.52 -3.52 -5.29
CA LEU A 23 -16.25 -4.22 -5.38
C LEU A 23 -16.47 -5.74 -5.39
N ILE A 24 -16.04 -6.39 -6.46
CA ILE A 24 -16.13 -7.83 -6.64
C ILE A 24 -14.77 -8.44 -6.30
N LYS A 25 -14.77 -9.44 -5.40
CA LYS A 25 -13.58 -10.23 -5.11
C LYS A 25 -13.33 -11.24 -6.22
N SER A 26 -12.10 -11.34 -6.67
CA SER A 26 -11.65 -12.33 -7.65
C SER A 26 -10.23 -12.78 -7.34
N SER A 27 -9.79 -13.85 -8.00
CA SER A 27 -8.42 -14.34 -7.88
C SER A 27 -7.95 -14.88 -9.23
N LEU A 28 -6.68 -14.68 -9.53
CA LEU A 28 -6.06 -15.17 -10.76
C LEU A 28 -4.70 -15.80 -10.44
N ASN A 29 -4.41 -16.93 -11.07
CA ASN A 29 -3.12 -17.61 -10.96
C ASN A 29 -2.15 -17.08 -12.02
N THR A 30 -0.94 -16.78 -11.59
CA THR A 30 0.22 -16.53 -12.46
C THR A 30 1.33 -17.52 -12.10
N VAL A 31 2.49 -17.39 -12.74
CA VAL A 31 3.70 -18.14 -12.36
C VAL A 31 4.19 -17.80 -10.94
N ASP A 32 3.79 -16.66 -10.36
CA ASP A 32 4.16 -16.26 -8.99
C ASP A 32 3.19 -16.76 -7.92
N GLY A 33 2.13 -17.46 -8.34
CA GLY A 33 1.05 -17.94 -7.48
C GLY A 33 -0.26 -17.17 -7.70
N ARG A 34 -1.22 -17.45 -6.83
CA ARG A 34 -2.55 -16.85 -6.87
C ARG A 34 -2.54 -15.46 -6.24
N THR A 35 -2.92 -14.47 -7.03
CA THR A 35 -3.22 -13.11 -6.56
C THR A 35 -4.72 -12.98 -6.33
N THR A 36 -5.11 -12.64 -5.10
CA THR A 36 -6.50 -12.28 -4.75
C THR A 36 -6.65 -10.76 -4.78
N TYR A 37 -7.73 -10.26 -5.38
CA TYR A 37 -7.94 -8.83 -5.57
C TYR A 37 -9.41 -8.44 -5.52
N PHE A 38 -9.67 -7.14 -5.31
CA PHE A 38 -10.97 -6.54 -5.60
C PHE A 38 -10.92 -5.82 -6.95
N LYS A 39 -12.04 -5.86 -7.67
CA LYS A 39 -12.29 -5.08 -8.89
C LYS A 39 -13.62 -4.36 -8.80
N GLY A 40 -13.70 -3.12 -9.25
CA GLY A 40 -14.97 -2.40 -9.38
C GLY A 40 -14.84 -1.09 -10.15
N GLY A 41 -15.96 -0.42 -10.38
CA GLY A 41 -16.01 0.82 -11.17
C GLY A 41 -15.93 0.61 -12.68
N GLN A 42 -15.85 1.71 -13.41
CA GLN A 42 -15.77 1.79 -14.87
C GLN A 42 -14.89 2.98 -15.26
N GLY A 43 -14.23 2.90 -16.41
CA GLY A 43 -13.29 3.92 -16.90
C GLY A 43 -11.85 3.40 -16.98
N PRO A 44 -10.85 4.29 -17.12
CA PRO A 44 -9.44 3.92 -17.16
C PRO A 44 -9.03 3.07 -15.97
N ASP A 45 -8.05 2.18 -16.16
CA ASP A 45 -7.60 1.28 -15.11
C ASP A 45 -6.79 2.04 -14.04
N MET A 46 -7.06 1.75 -12.78
CA MET A 46 -6.30 2.26 -11.63
C MET A 46 -5.96 1.14 -10.67
N VAL A 47 -4.68 1.01 -10.34
CA VAL A 47 -4.18 -0.02 -9.42
C VAL A 47 -3.89 0.59 -8.06
N LEU A 48 -4.46 0.02 -7.00
CA LEU A 48 -4.34 0.50 -5.63
C LEU A 48 -3.50 -0.47 -4.79
N VAL A 49 -2.31 -0.05 -4.38
CA VAL A 49 -1.26 -0.94 -3.84
C VAL A 49 -1.03 -0.68 -2.35
N HIS A 50 -1.36 -1.67 -1.52
CA HIS A 50 -1.26 -1.56 -0.06
C HIS A 50 0.20 -1.57 0.46
N GLY A 51 0.40 -1.09 1.69
CA GLY A 51 1.68 -1.09 2.39
C GLY A 51 2.06 -2.43 3.02
N PHE A 52 3.20 -2.45 3.72
CA PHE A 52 3.69 -3.62 4.45
C PHE A 52 2.70 -4.03 5.57
N GLY A 53 2.47 -5.33 5.72
CA GLY A 53 1.57 -5.90 6.74
C GLY A 53 0.07 -5.66 6.48
N ALA A 54 -0.27 -4.84 5.49
CA ALA A 54 -1.63 -4.52 5.10
C ALA A 54 -2.21 -5.50 4.07
N ASN A 55 -3.33 -5.12 3.47
CA ASN A 55 -4.09 -5.88 2.47
C ASN A 55 -4.99 -4.93 1.67
N LYS A 56 -5.63 -5.45 0.62
CA LYS A 56 -6.57 -4.75 -0.26
C LYS A 56 -7.71 -4.05 0.49
N GLU A 57 -8.10 -4.51 1.69
CA GLU A 57 -9.14 -3.88 2.49
C GLU A 57 -8.75 -2.47 3.02
N ASN A 58 -7.47 -2.09 2.96
CA ASN A 58 -7.02 -0.73 3.34
C ASN A 58 -7.58 0.37 2.41
N TRP A 59 -8.06 0.01 1.23
CA TRP A 59 -8.56 0.96 0.25
C TRP A 59 -10.07 1.20 0.32
N LEU A 60 -10.80 0.51 1.19
CA LEU A 60 -12.27 0.52 1.18
C LEU A 60 -12.90 1.88 1.50
N ALA A 61 -12.19 2.77 2.20
CA ALA A 61 -12.66 4.14 2.45
C ALA A 61 -12.58 5.03 1.18
N LEU A 62 -11.57 4.80 0.34
CA LEU A 62 -11.27 5.62 -0.83
C LEU A 62 -11.85 5.04 -2.13
N ALA A 63 -11.77 3.73 -2.34
CA ALA A 63 -12.12 3.05 -3.58
C ALA A 63 -13.51 3.40 -4.13
N PRO A 64 -14.60 3.47 -3.34
CA PRO A 64 -15.92 3.85 -3.86
C PRO A 64 -16.00 5.24 -4.51
N ARG A 65 -15.09 6.15 -4.16
CA ARG A 65 -15.00 7.48 -4.78
C ARG A 65 -14.28 7.41 -6.12
N LEU A 66 -13.15 6.69 -6.15
CA LEU A 66 -12.37 6.47 -7.37
C LEU A 66 -13.14 5.69 -8.43
N MET A 67 -13.96 4.71 -8.03
CA MET A 67 -14.79 3.90 -8.94
C MET A 67 -15.81 4.69 -9.77
N ARG A 68 -16.03 5.97 -9.44
CA ARG A 68 -16.87 6.88 -10.24
C ARG A 68 -16.20 7.31 -11.55
N HIS A 69 -14.87 7.18 -11.62
CA HIS A 69 -14.04 7.64 -12.72
C HIS A 69 -13.12 6.55 -13.28
N TYR A 70 -12.85 5.49 -12.50
CA TYR A 70 -11.88 4.45 -12.84
C TYR A 70 -12.46 3.05 -12.69
N THR A 71 -11.88 2.12 -13.44
CA THR A 71 -11.89 0.70 -13.08
C THR A 71 -10.78 0.46 -12.06
N VAL A 72 -11.12 0.26 -10.80
CA VAL A 72 -10.12 0.06 -9.74
C VAL A 72 -9.76 -1.41 -9.58
N TRP A 73 -8.47 -1.68 -9.43
CA TRP A 73 -7.87 -2.99 -9.21
C TRP A 73 -7.06 -2.96 -7.91
N ILE A 74 -7.48 -3.74 -6.93
CA ILE A 74 -6.93 -3.68 -5.57
C ILE A 74 -6.38 -5.06 -5.19
N PRO A 75 -5.13 -5.39 -5.56
CA PRO A 75 -4.53 -6.67 -5.24
C PRO A 75 -4.11 -6.75 -3.77
N ASP A 76 -4.23 -7.95 -3.19
CA ASP A 76 -3.29 -8.36 -2.15
C ASP A 76 -1.98 -8.74 -2.85
N LEU A 77 -0.87 -8.10 -2.51
CA LEU A 77 0.44 -8.46 -3.06
C LEU A 77 0.80 -9.91 -2.70
N ILE A 78 1.55 -10.60 -3.57
CA ILE A 78 2.14 -11.90 -3.23
C ILE A 78 2.94 -11.75 -1.93
N GLY A 79 2.71 -12.65 -0.96
CA GLY A 79 3.21 -12.55 0.40
C GLY A 79 2.19 -12.01 1.43
N PHE A 80 1.10 -11.38 0.98
CA PHE A 80 0.16 -10.65 1.84
C PHE A 80 -1.30 -11.09 1.65
N GLY A 81 -2.16 -10.67 2.59
CA GLY A 81 -3.61 -10.86 2.52
C GLY A 81 -4.05 -12.29 2.19
N GLU A 82 -4.96 -12.40 1.23
CA GLU A 82 -5.48 -13.68 0.70
C GLU A 82 -4.69 -14.20 -0.52
N SER A 83 -3.61 -13.51 -0.92
CA SER A 83 -2.71 -13.98 -1.96
C SER A 83 -1.76 -15.04 -1.43
N ASP A 84 -1.21 -15.82 -2.36
CA ASP A 84 -0.29 -16.90 -2.03
C ASP A 84 1.03 -16.37 -1.45
N ARG A 85 1.73 -17.26 -0.74
CA ARG A 85 2.99 -16.97 -0.03
C ARG A 85 4.05 -18.00 -0.43
N PRO A 86 4.59 -17.94 -1.65
CA PRO A 86 5.58 -18.90 -2.11
C PRO A 86 6.85 -18.80 -1.25
N SER A 87 7.33 -19.94 -0.73
CA SER A 87 8.47 -19.97 0.19
C SER A 87 9.78 -19.47 -0.44
N ASN A 88 9.92 -19.58 -1.76
CA ASN A 88 11.10 -19.19 -2.53
C ASN A 88 11.00 -17.81 -3.21
N ALA A 89 9.90 -17.07 -3.04
CA ALA A 89 9.70 -15.78 -3.71
C ALA A 89 10.57 -14.65 -3.12
N ARG A 90 11.31 -13.89 -3.93
CA ARG A 90 11.99 -12.67 -3.45
C ARG A 90 11.01 -11.52 -3.29
N PHE A 91 11.09 -10.72 -2.23
CA PHE A 91 10.15 -9.66 -1.89
C PHE A 91 10.76 -8.25 -1.92
N ASN A 92 11.94 -8.09 -2.51
CA ASN A 92 12.44 -6.75 -2.89
C ASN A 92 11.46 -6.05 -3.85
N ILE A 93 11.57 -4.73 -3.95
CA ILE A 93 10.60 -3.88 -4.65
C ILE A 93 10.56 -4.16 -6.15
N ALA A 94 11.71 -4.41 -6.79
CA ALA A 94 11.77 -4.71 -8.21
C ALA A 94 11.00 -6.00 -8.54
N GLU A 95 11.20 -7.06 -7.76
CA GLU A 95 10.49 -8.33 -7.91
C GLU A 95 8.98 -8.17 -7.69
N GLN A 96 8.57 -7.35 -6.72
CA GLN A 96 7.14 -7.06 -6.53
C GLN A 96 6.55 -6.25 -7.69
N ALA A 97 7.31 -5.34 -8.31
CA ALA A 97 6.87 -4.58 -9.48
C ALA A 97 6.65 -5.51 -10.68
N ASP A 98 7.61 -6.38 -10.98
CA ASP A 98 7.50 -7.37 -12.06
C ASP A 98 6.30 -8.30 -11.86
N ARG A 99 6.02 -8.69 -10.62
CA ARG A 99 4.84 -9.51 -10.30
C ARG A 99 3.53 -8.78 -10.54
N VAL A 100 3.44 -7.52 -10.10
CA VAL A 100 2.24 -6.70 -10.34
C VAL A 100 2.01 -6.54 -11.82
N VAL A 101 3.05 -6.23 -12.63
CA VAL A 101 2.90 -6.09 -14.08
C VAL A 101 2.48 -7.41 -14.74
N ARG A 102 3.11 -8.54 -14.39
CA ARG A 102 2.70 -9.86 -14.93
C ARG A 102 1.26 -10.22 -14.56
N TRP A 103 0.83 -9.89 -13.35
CA TRP A 103 -0.56 -10.06 -12.95
C TRP A 103 -1.50 -9.15 -13.75
N LEU A 104 -1.14 -7.88 -13.96
CA LEU A 104 -1.91 -6.93 -14.78
C LEU A 104 -2.03 -7.41 -16.23
N ASP A 105 -0.96 -7.93 -16.82
CA ASP A 105 -1.00 -8.53 -18.16
C ASP A 105 -1.99 -9.69 -18.22
N ALA A 106 -1.98 -10.57 -17.21
CA ALA A 106 -2.86 -11.73 -17.14
C ALA A 106 -4.35 -11.36 -16.95
N VAL A 107 -4.65 -10.24 -16.28
CA VAL A 107 -6.03 -9.71 -16.19
C VAL A 107 -6.41 -8.79 -17.37
N GLY A 108 -5.49 -8.57 -18.31
CA GLY A 108 -5.73 -7.79 -19.53
C GLY A 108 -5.59 -6.28 -19.38
N VAL A 109 -4.96 -5.79 -18.30
CA VAL A 109 -4.72 -4.36 -18.06
C VAL A 109 -3.42 -3.93 -18.71
N LYS A 110 -3.53 -3.09 -19.75
CA LYS A 110 -2.37 -2.56 -20.48
C LYS A 110 -1.84 -1.31 -19.81
N ASN A 111 -2.59 -0.21 -19.83
CA ASN A 111 -2.14 1.06 -19.26
C ASN A 111 -2.97 1.39 -18.03
N PHE A 112 -2.35 1.94 -16.99
CA PHE A 112 -3.02 2.17 -15.73
C PHE A 112 -2.45 3.37 -14.97
N HIS A 113 -3.29 3.99 -14.15
CA HIS A 113 -2.86 4.84 -13.05
C HIS A 113 -2.50 3.97 -11.85
N VAL A 114 -1.55 4.39 -11.02
CA VAL A 114 -1.22 3.66 -9.79
C VAL A 114 -1.28 4.58 -8.58
N MET A 115 -1.85 4.09 -7.48
CA MET A 115 -1.80 4.76 -6.19
C MET A 115 -1.33 3.77 -5.13
N GLY A 116 -0.30 4.13 -4.38
CA GLY A 116 0.33 3.23 -3.43
C GLY A 116 0.59 3.90 -2.10
N ASN A 117 0.45 3.16 -1.00
CA ASN A 117 0.79 3.66 0.35
C ASN A 117 2.00 2.94 0.94
N SER A 118 2.90 3.67 1.61
CA SER A 118 4.04 3.07 2.33
C SER A 118 4.96 2.26 1.41
N MET A 119 5.22 0.98 1.71
CA MET A 119 5.85 0.03 0.81
C MET A 119 5.15 -0.03 -0.57
N GLY A 120 3.83 0.07 -0.61
CA GLY A 120 3.06 0.15 -1.85
C GLY A 120 3.29 1.46 -2.62
N GLY A 121 3.60 2.56 -1.92
CA GLY A 121 4.01 3.83 -2.52
C GLY A 121 5.42 3.75 -3.10
N TYR A 122 6.34 3.07 -2.41
CA TYR A 122 7.67 2.76 -2.94
C TYR A 122 7.55 1.91 -4.23
N LEU A 123 6.70 0.88 -4.19
CA LEU A 123 6.38 0.04 -5.33
C LEU A 123 5.71 0.83 -6.47
N ALA A 124 4.81 1.76 -6.18
CA ALA A 124 4.21 2.63 -7.20
C ALA A 124 5.25 3.53 -7.88
N GLY A 125 6.23 4.05 -7.14
CA GLY A 125 7.37 4.77 -7.72
C GLY A 125 8.26 3.87 -8.60
N ALA A 126 8.50 2.62 -8.18
CA ALA A 126 9.23 1.65 -8.99
C ALA A 126 8.47 1.28 -10.28
N LEU A 127 7.13 1.15 -10.21
CA LEU A 127 6.29 0.94 -11.40
C LEU A 127 6.39 2.12 -12.36
N ALA A 128 6.30 3.35 -11.83
CA ALA A 128 6.44 4.56 -12.63
C ALA A 128 7.79 4.62 -13.33
N ALA A 129 8.90 4.39 -12.62
CA ALA A 129 10.25 4.49 -13.19
C ALA A 129 10.60 3.37 -14.19
N ASN A 130 10.13 2.14 -13.95
CA ASN A 130 10.55 0.99 -14.76
C ASN A 130 9.56 0.61 -15.86
N PHE A 131 8.32 1.11 -15.81
CA PHE A 131 7.25 0.76 -16.74
C PHE A 131 6.53 1.99 -17.30
N GLU A 132 7.28 3.02 -17.71
CA GLU A 132 6.74 4.30 -18.20
C GLU A 132 5.73 4.14 -19.35
N ASN A 133 5.92 3.14 -20.21
CA ASN A 133 5.01 2.84 -21.31
C ASN A 133 3.66 2.25 -20.86
N ARG A 134 3.51 1.97 -19.56
CA ARG A 134 2.33 1.32 -18.95
C ARG A 134 1.69 2.24 -17.91
N VAL A 135 2.48 2.98 -17.14
CA VAL A 135 2.00 3.82 -16.04
C VAL A 135 1.64 5.21 -16.55
N LEU A 136 0.36 5.56 -16.47
CA LEU A 136 -0.17 6.85 -16.94
C LEU A 136 0.04 7.99 -15.94
N SER A 137 -0.03 7.67 -14.64
CA SER A 137 0.36 8.56 -13.53
C SER A 137 0.52 7.75 -12.25
N ALA A 138 1.28 8.27 -11.29
CA ALA A 138 1.43 7.64 -9.98
C ALA A 138 1.20 8.60 -8.81
N CYS A 139 0.41 8.16 -7.84
CA CYS A 139 0.16 8.87 -6.57
C CYS A 139 0.76 8.10 -5.40
N LEU A 140 1.73 8.70 -4.71
CA LEU A 140 2.50 8.08 -3.64
C LEU A 140 2.04 8.63 -2.29
N LEU A 141 1.40 7.79 -1.48
CA LEU A 141 0.86 8.18 -0.17
C LEU A 141 1.83 7.73 0.94
N ASN A 142 2.49 8.67 1.61
CA ASN A 142 3.48 8.39 2.67
C ASN A 142 4.47 7.26 2.26
N PRO A 143 5.16 7.38 1.11
CA PRO A 143 5.92 6.27 0.56
C PRO A 143 7.16 5.91 1.40
N ALA A 144 7.50 4.62 1.43
CA ALA A 144 8.79 4.14 1.93
C ALA A 144 9.92 4.36 0.90
N GLY A 145 11.16 4.01 1.28
CA GLY A 145 12.29 3.95 0.34
C GLY A 145 12.98 5.29 0.05
N VAL A 146 12.61 6.38 0.72
CA VAL A 146 13.26 7.69 0.54
C VAL A 146 14.59 7.74 1.29
N LYS A 147 15.71 7.79 0.56
CA LYS A 147 17.05 7.90 1.14
C LYS A 147 17.36 9.37 1.45
N GLY A 148 17.84 9.65 2.66
CA GLY A 148 18.15 11.01 3.13
C GLY A 148 17.00 11.71 3.84
N ALA A 149 15.83 11.09 3.96
CA ALA A 149 14.80 11.53 4.90
C ALA A 149 15.26 11.30 6.35
N GLU A 150 14.78 12.10 7.29
CA GLU A 150 15.02 11.85 8.71
C GLU A 150 14.38 10.52 9.13
N HIS A 151 14.90 9.93 10.21
CA HIS A 151 14.30 8.75 10.80
C HIS A 151 13.19 9.13 11.80
N THR A 152 12.07 8.41 11.75
CA THR A 152 11.10 8.38 12.85
C THR A 152 11.68 7.62 14.04
N ALA A 153 10.99 7.64 15.20
CA ALA A 153 11.38 6.78 16.32
C ALA A 153 11.34 5.29 15.94
N ILE A 154 10.38 4.88 15.11
CA ILE A 154 10.26 3.51 14.60
C ILE A 154 11.41 3.20 13.64
N GLY A 155 11.75 4.14 12.76
CA GLY A 155 12.89 4.02 11.85
C GLY A 155 14.22 3.86 12.58
N ARG A 156 14.45 4.64 13.64
CA ARG A 156 15.63 4.52 14.51
C ARG A 156 15.69 3.18 15.24
N ALA A 157 14.58 2.72 15.81
CA ALA A 157 14.53 1.42 16.47
C ALA A 157 14.94 0.27 15.53
N PHE A 158 14.61 0.36 14.24
CA PHE A 158 15.11 -0.59 13.25
C PHE A 158 16.58 -0.35 12.89
N ALA A 159 16.96 0.87 12.52
CA ALA A 159 18.31 1.19 12.04
C ALA A 159 19.40 0.94 13.09
N ASP A 160 19.12 1.29 14.36
CA ASP A 160 20.10 1.26 15.44
C ASP A 160 20.07 -0.06 16.21
N GLU A 161 18.89 -0.69 16.34
CA GLU A 161 18.68 -1.85 17.22
C GLU A 161 18.20 -3.11 16.49
N GLY A 162 17.95 -3.04 15.17
CA GLY A 162 17.42 -4.16 14.39
C GLY A 162 15.97 -4.55 14.73
N LYS A 163 15.23 -3.71 15.46
CA LYS A 163 13.88 -4.04 15.93
C LYS A 163 12.82 -3.79 14.86
N ILE A 164 12.22 -4.86 14.35
CA ILE A 164 11.10 -4.79 13.40
C ILE A 164 9.77 -4.64 14.16
N ILE A 165 9.38 -3.40 14.47
CA ILE A 165 8.14 -3.10 15.22
C ILE A 165 6.88 -3.42 14.39
N LEU A 166 6.95 -3.29 13.06
CA LEU A 166 5.79 -3.43 12.18
C LEU A 166 5.30 -4.87 11.96
N ALA A 167 6.03 -5.86 12.50
CA ALA A 167 5.65 -7.27 12.42
C ALA A 167 5.26 -7.78 13.82
N PRO A 168 3.97 -7.71 14.22
CA PRO A 168 3.57 -8.04 15.59
C PRO A 168 3.57 -9.55 15.86
N THR A 169 3.93 -9.93 17.10
CA THR A 169 3.92 -11.32 17.59
C THR A 169 2.70 -11.66 18.45
N ASN A 170 2.03 -10.63 18.96
CA ASN A 170 0.84 -10.75 19.80
C ASN A 170 -0.15 -9.62 19.52
N PHE A 171 -1.33 -9.72 20.12
CA PHE A 171 -2.42 -8.77 19.83
C PHE A 171 -2.16 -7.37 20.40
N GLU A 172 -1.41 -7.27 21.50
CA GLU A 172 -1.04 -5.96 22.07
C GLU A 172 -0.09 -5.20 21.14
N GLU A 173 0.93 -5.88 20.61
CA GLU A 173 1.82 -5.33 19.58
C GLU A 173 1.06 -4.96 18.32
N TYR A 174 0.11 -5.79 17.88
CA TYR A 174 -0.75 -5.45 16.75
C TYR A 174 -1.54 -4.15 16.99
N GLU A 175 -2.15 -3.98 18.17
CA GLU A 175 -2.84 -2.73 18.51
C GLU A 175 -1.90 -1.53 18.51
N LYS A 176 -0.67 -1.68 19.01
CA LYS A 176 0.36 -0.63 18.97
C LYS A 176 0.70 -0.26 17.52
N VAL A 177 1.00 -1.24 16.67
CA VAL A 177 1.30 -1.00 15.24
C VAL A 177 0.16 -0.27 14.56
N VAL A 178 -1.09 -0.69 14.77
CA VAL A 178 -2.21 -0.01 14.12
C VAL A 178 -2.40 1.41 14.63
N ASN A 179 -2.19 1.69 15.92
CA ASN A 179 -2.28 3.07 16.42
C ASN A 179 -1.14 3.96 15.88
N LEU A 180 0.04 3.42 15.63
CA LEU A 180 1.15 4.16 14.99
C LEU A 180 0.81 4.60 13.54
N CYS A 181 -0.08 3.89 12.86
CA CYS A 181 -0.50 4.25 11.49
C CYS A 181 -1.35 5.52 11.42
N PHE A 182 -1.84 6.03 12.55
CA PHE A 182 -2.81 7.12 12.59
C PHE A 182 -2.34 8.24 13.52
N ASN A 183 -2.86 9.45 13.30
CA ASN A 183 -2.62 10.56 14.22
C ASN A 183 -3.60 10.45 15.41
N GLY A 184 -3.27 9.59 16.37
CA GLY A 184 -4.10 9.29 17.54
C GLY A 184 -4.74 7.91 17.48
N LYS A 185 -6.06 7.82 17.66
CA LYS A 185 -6.77 6.53 17.67
C LYS A 185 -7.14 6.11 16.26
N ALA A 186 -6.90 4.83 15.95
CA ALA A 186 -7.35 4.22 14.72
C ALA A 186 -8.87 4.38 14.51
N PRO A 187 -9.35 4.43 13.25
CA PRO A 187 -10.78 4.47 12.95
C PRO A 187 -11.55 3.34 13.64
N PRO A 188 -12.80 3.58 14.06
CA PRO A 188 -13.59 2.59 14.78
C PRO A 188 -13.81 1.35 13.92
N MET A 189 -13.50 0.18 14.50
CA MET A 189 -13.68 -1.12 13.88
C MET A 189 -14.35 -2.08 14.87
N PRO A 190 -15.34 -2.89 14.45
CA PRO A 190 -15.91 -3.90 15.32
C PRO A 190 -14.85 -4.85 15.87
N GLY A 191 -14.85 -5.08 17.18
CA GLY A 191 -13.76 -5.80 17.85
C GLY A 191 -13.49 -7.21 17.33
N PHE A 192 -14.50 -7.88 16.79
CA PHE A 192 -14.31 -9.19 16.15
C PHE A 192 -13.52 -9.10 14.83
N MET A 193 -13.69 -8.03 14.04
CA MET A 193 -12.89 -7.76 12.84
C MET A 193 -11.47 -7.34 13.22
N ARG A 194 -11.34 -6.50 14.25
CA ARG A 194 -10.03 -6.09 14.78
C ARG A 194 -9.20 -7.31 15.20
N LYS A 195 -9.81 -8.25 15.94
CA LYS A 195 -9.21 -9.54 16.31
C LYS A 195 -8.89 -10.42 15.09
N TYR A 196 -9.74 -10.43 14.07
CA TYR A 196 -9.49 -11.18 12.83
C TYR A 196 -8.22 -10.68 12.12
N PHE A 197 -8.10 -9.37 11.88
CA PHE A 197 -6.90 -8.80 11.25
C PHE A 197 -5.64 -8.96 12.11
N GLY A 198 -5.77 -8.84 13.44
CA GLY A 198 -4.68 -9.12 14.37
C GLY A 198 -4.15 -10.56 14.23
N ARG A 199 -5.03 -11.57 14.20
CA ARG A 199 -4.63 -12.97 13.99
C ARG A 199 -3.93 -13.18 12.65
N MET A 200 -4.40 -12.54 11.58
CA MET A 200 -3.79 -12.68 10.26
C MET A 200 -2.38 -12.05 10.20
N SER A 201 -2.18 -10.94 10.92
CA SER A 201 -0.88 -10.28 11.03
C SER A 201 0.11 -11.14 11.83
N ILE A 202 -0.32 -11.64 12.99
CA ILE A 202 0.52 -12.44 13.90
C ILE A 202 0.96 -13.77 13.28
N LYS A 203 0.05 -14.46 12.56
CA LYS A 203 0.33 -15.79 11.99
C LYS A 203 1.51 -15.80 11.00
N ASN A 204 1.81 -14.67 10.35
CA ASN A 204 2.76 -14.58 9.25
C ASN A 204 4.10 -13.94 9.64
N LYS A 205 4.41 -13.81 10.93
CA LYS A 205 5.61 -13.10 11.44
C LYS A 205 6.91 -13.42 10.70
N ALA A 206 7.29 -14.70 10.58
CA ALA A 206 8.55 -15.07 9.94
C ALA A 206 8.63 -14.64 8.46
N LEU A 207 7.51 -14.72 7.74
CA LEU A 207 7.43 -14.21 6.37
C LEU A 207 7.53 -12.69 6.38
N LEU A 208 6.77 -12.01 7.24
CA LEU A 208 6.78 -10.55 7.34
C LEU A 208 8.17 -9.99 7.68
N ASP A 209 8.92 -10.65 8.56
CA ASP A 209 10.31 -10.27 8.86
C ASP A 209 11.18 -10.35 7.61
N ARG A 210 11.07 -11.46 6.87
CA ARG A 210 11.82 -11.62 5.62
C ARG A 210 11.41 -10.56 4.60
N VAL A 211 10.11 -10.33 4.38
CA VAL A 211 9.66 -9.29 3.45
C VAL A 211 10.19 -7.93 3.88
N PHE A 212 10.11 -7.60 5.18
CA PHE A 212 10.60 -6.35 5.71
C PHE A 212 12.09 -6.15 5.40
N MET A 213 12.91 -7.14 5.75
CA MET A 213 14.35 -7.10 5.49
C MET A 213 14.66 -6.99 4.00
N GLU A 214 13.89 -7.63 3.12
CA GLU A 214 14.13 -7.57 1.68
C GLU A 214 13.75 -6.22 1.05
N PHE A 215 12.66 -5.58 1.46
CA PHE A 215 12.25 -4.30 0.84
C PHE A 215 12.99 -3.08 1.40
N VAL A 216 13.54 -3.16 2.63
CA VAL A 216 14.35 -2.09 3.23
C VAL A 216 15.85 -2.23 2.94
N ASN A 217 16.29 -3.36 2.38
CA ASN A 217 17.70 -3.60 2.10
C ASN A 217 18.22 -2.65 0.99
N PRO A 218 19.17 -1.75 1.29
CA PRO A 218 19.71 -0.82 0.30
C PRO A 218 20.52 -1.49 -0.82
N ASP A 219 21.08 -2.68 -0.59
CA ASP A 219 21.82 -3.43 -1.62
C ASP A 219 20.88 -4.14 -2.60
N ALA A 220 19.63 -4.39 -2.19
CA ALA A 220 18.62 -5.07 -3.00
C ALA A 220 17.65 -4.10 -3.68
N ASN A 221 17.67 -2.81 -3.34
CA ASN A 221 16.70 -1.84 -3.83
C ASN A 221 17.34 -0.49 -4.16
N VAL A 222 16.97 0.07 -5.32
CA VAL A 222 17.25 1.47 -5.67
C VAL A 222 16.36 2.39 -4.83
N SER A 223 16.86 3.49 -4.28
CA SER A 223 16.01 4.36 -3.45
C SER A 223 14.90 5.02 -4.26
N LEU A 224 13.80 5.38 -3.61
CA LEU A 224 12.67 6.02 -4.28
C LEU A 224 13.07 7.35 -4.93
N ASN A 225 13.89 8.16 -4.25
CA ASN A 225 14.35 9.44 -4.80
C ASN A 225 15.19 9.26 -6.08
N GLU A 226 15.98 8.19 -6.20
CA GLU A 226 16.73 7.86 -7.43
C GLU A 226 15.81 7.35 -8.56
N MET A 227 14.70 6.69 -8.23
CA MET A 227 13.70 6.24 -9.19
C MET A 227 12.90 7.42 -9.76
N VAL A 228 12.39 8.31 -8.90
CA VAL A 228 11.54 9.43 -9.33
C VAL A 228 12.30 10.52 -10.07
N GLU A 229 13.60 10.67 -9.80
CA GLU A 229 14.47 11.59 -10.55
C GLU A 229 14.50 11.25 -12.05
N LYS A 230 14.44 9.95 -12.37
CA LYS A 230 14.59 9.46 -13.74
C LYS A 230 13.28 9.33 -14.49
N THR A 231 12.13 9.36 -13.80
CA THR A 231 10.86 9.11 -14.44
C THR A 231 10.24 10.35 -15.06
N THR A 232 9.60 10.16 -16.21
CA THR A 232 8.75 11.16 -16.88
C THR A 232 7.27 11.01 -16.56
N VAL A 233 6.88 9.94 -15.87
CA VAL A 233 5.50 9.70 -15.46
C VAL A 233 5.05 10.83 -14.53
N PRO A 234 3.84 11.42 -14.72
CA PRO A 234 3.30 12.40 -13.79
C PRO A 234 3.20 11.83 -12.37
N LEU A 235 3.78 12.54 -11.40
CA LEU A 235 3.84 12.11 -10.01
C LEU A 235 3.11 13.08 -9.08
N MET A 236 2.28 12.52 -8.21
CA MET A 236 1.75 13.20 -7.04
C MET A 236 2.28 12.51 -5.78
N VAL A 237 2.73 13.29 -4.79
CA VAL A 237 3.13 12.75 -3.48
C VAL A 237 2.28 13.40 -2.40
N VAL A 238 1.59 12.58 -1.61
CA VAL A 238 0.80 13.01 -0.45
C VAL A 238 1.46 12.49 0.80
N TRP A 239 1.67 13.33 1.81
CA TRP A 239 2.22 12.93 3.10
C TRP A 239 1.37 13.47 4.24
N GLY A 240 1.23 12.70 5.31
CA GLY A 240 0.65 13.19 6.56
C GLY A 240 1.73 13.81 7.46
N ASP A 241 1.50 15.00 8.00
CA ASP A 241 2.47 15.72 8.85
C ASP A 241 2.81 15.01 10.18
N SER A 242 1.97 14.05 10.57
CA SER A 242 2.03 13.33 11.84
C SER A 242 2.36 11.85 11.63
N ASP A 243 2.98 11.51 10.50
CA ASP A 243 3.41 10.15 10.20
C ASP A 243 4.54 9.69 11.15
N GLN A 244 4.27 8.63 11.89
CA GLN A 244 5.19 8.05 12.87
C GLN A 244 6.02 6.88 12.29
N LEU A 245 5.72 6.42 11.08
CA LEU A 245 6.38 5.28 10.45
C LEU A 245 7.46 5.74 9.48
N VAL A 246 7.12 6.63 8.54
CA VAL A 246 8.07 7.25 7.60
C VAL A 246 8.02 8.77 7.75
N HIS A 247 9.19 9.39 7.87
CA HIS A 247 9.25 10.78 8.30
C HIS A 247 8.77 11.74 7.20
N PRO A 248 7.92 12.74 7.51
CA PRO A 248 7.38 13.70 6.52
C PRO A 248 8.44 14.50 5.75
N SER A 249 9.66 14.64 6.29
CA SER A 249 10.79 15.25 5.57
C SER A 249 11.10 14.56 4.24
N GLY A 250 10.68 13.30 4.05
CA GLY A 250 10.83 12.58 2.79
C GLY A 250 10.16 13.30 1.61
N LEU A 251 9.10 14.08 1.85
CA LEU A 251 8.46 14.87 0.80
C LEU A 251 9.42 15.90 0.19
N ALA A 252 10.18 16.61 1.03
CA ALA A 252 11.16 17.60 0.57
C ALA A 252 12.29 16.95 -0.24
N VAL A 253 12.76 15.77 0.20
CA VAL A 253 13.78 14.99 -0.52
C VAL A 253 13.28 14.59 -1.92
N LEU A 254 12.04 14.09 -2.02
CA LEU A 254 11.45 13.72 -3.31
C LEU A 254 11.27 14.94 -4.22
N LYS A 255 10.80 16.07 -3.69
CA LYS A 255 10.68 17.33 -4.44
C LYS A 255 12.01 17.88 -4.93
N GLN A 256 13.08 17.71 -4.15
CA GLN A 256 14.42 18.08 -4.59
C GLN A 256 14.90 17.20 -5.75
N ALA A 257 14.63 15.88 -5.69
CA ALA A 257 14.99 14.94 -6.74
C ALA A 257 14.17 15.13 -8.04
N GLN A 258 12.88 15.46 -7.91
CA GLN A 258 12.00 15.73 -9.04
C GLN A 258 11.10 16.94 -8.75
N PRO A 259 11.52 18.16 -9.14
CA PRO A 259 10.76 19.39 -8.88
C PRO A 259 9.36 19.42 -9.48
N ALA A 260 9.10 18.63 -10.52
CA ALA A 260 7.79 18.52 -11.18
C ALA A 260 6.74 17.72 -10.38
N ILE A 261 7.13 17.04 -9.29
CA ILE A 261 6.18 16.36 -8.40
C ILE A 261 5.14 17.36 -7.89
N VAL A 262 3.86 16.99 -8.00
CA VAL A 262 2.77 17.68 -7.32
C VAL A 262 2.71 17.16 -5.88
N ASP A 263 3.01 18.02 -4.90
CA ASP A 263 3.04 17.63 -3.50
C ASP A 263 1.82 18.12 -2.70
N LEU A 264 1.46 17.35 -1.67
CA LEU A 264 0.45 17.72 -0.69
C LEU A 264 0.85 17.21 0.70
N MET A 265 1.09 18.12 1.64
CA MET A 265 1.17 17.80 3.06
C MET A 265 -0.23 17.92 3.68
N LEU A 266 -0.69 16.85 4.33
CA LEU A 266 -1.97 16.81 5.04
C LEU A 266 -1.75 17.05 6.53
N GLU A 267 -2.34 18.13 7.04
CA GLU A 267 -2.28 18.47 8.46
C GLU A 267 -2.99 17.42 9.33
N ASN A 268 -2.47 17.22 10.53
CA ASN A 268 -2.98 16.30 11.54
C ASN A 268 -3.29 14.90 10.97
N THR A 269 -2.41 14.38 10.13
CA THR A 269 -2.64 13.14 9.39
C THR A 269 -1.49 12.17 9.57
N GLY A 270 -1.80 10.91 9.87
CA GLY A 270 -0.81 9.85 10.07
C GLY A 270 -0.35 9.19 8.77
N HIS A 271 -0.02 7.90 8.88
CA HIS A 271 0.57 7.10 7.81
C HIS A 271 -0.43 6.60 6.75
N CYS A 272 -1.72 6.52 7.09
CA CYS A 272 -2.76 5.94 6.24
C CYS A 272 -3.80 6.99 5.77
N PRO A 273 -3.42 8.02 4.97
CA PRO A 273 -4.33 9.09 4.58
C PRO A 273 -5.49 8.60 3.70
N MET A 274 -5.33 7.51 2.95
CA MET A 274 -6.41 6.88 2.18
C MET A 274 -7.50 6.26 3.05
N VAL A 275 -7.24 6.06 4.34
CA VAL A 275 -8.23 5.58 5.32
C VAL A 275 -8.86 6.77 6.05
N ASP A 276 -8.03 7.63 6.65
CA ASP A 276 -8.50 8.67 7.58
C ASP A 276 -8.92 9.96 6.90
N ARG A 277 -8.26 10.29 5.79
CA ARG A 277 -8.45 11.51 5.01
C ARG A 277 -8.87 11.21 3.57
N ALA A 278 -9.59 10.10 3.37
CA ALA A 278 -9.96 9.59 2.04
C ALA A 278 -10.62 10.65 1.14
N SER A 279 -11.44 11.56 1.69
CA SER A 279 -12.04 12.65 0.92
C SER A 279 -11.02 13.67 0.42
N LEU A 280 -10.01 14.02 1.22
CA LEU A 280 -8.96 14.94 0.84
C LEU A 280 -8.02 14.32 -0.19
N VAL A 281 -7.62 13.07 0.03
CA VAL A 281 -6.82 12.29 -0.94
C VAL A 281 -7.55 12.19 -2.27
N TYR A 282 -8.86 11.87 -2.25
CA TYR A 282 -9.68 11.82 -3.46
C TYR A 282 -9.73 13.15 -4.20
N LYS A 283 -9.98 14.25 -3.48
CA LYS A 283 -10.07 15.59 -4.07
C LYS A 283 -8.75 15.97 -4.74
N ALA A 284 -7.64 15.79 -4.02
CA ALA A 284 -6.32 16.13 -4.51
C ALA A 284 -5.90 15.25 -5.70
N HIS A 285 -6.27 13.96 -5.68
CA HIS A 285 -6.08 13.08 -6.84
C HIS A 285 -6.84 13.60 -8.07
N LEU A 286 -8.10 14.03 -7.93
CA LEU A 286 -8.85 14.57 -9.07
C LEU A 286 -8.27 15.88 -9.61
N GLU A 287 -7.75 16.75 -8.74
CA GLU A 287 -7.08 18.00 -9.14
C GLU A 287 -5.73 17.76 -9.84
N PHE A 288 -5.05 16.69 -9.47
CA PHE A 288 -3.80 16.25 -10.10
C PHE A 288 -4.01 15.71 -11.52
N MET A 289 -5.14 15.06 -11.78
CA MET A 289 -5.41 14.45 -13.07
C MET A 289 -5.75 15.53 -14.11
N PRO A 290 -5.23 15.44 -15.35
CA PRO A 290 -5.55 16.40 -16.38
C PRO A 290 -7.06 16.42 -16.65
N ALA A 291 -7.62 17.60 -16.90
CA ALA A 291 -9.01 17.73 -17.30
C ALA A 291 -9.24 16.94 -18.59
N SER A 292 -10.17 15.98 -18.53
CA SER A 292 -10.60 15.16 -19.67
C SER A 292 -11.43 15.96 -20.67
#